data_AF-A0A0B5D6Z9-F1
#
_entry.id   AF-A0A0B5D6Z9-F1
#
_cell.length_a   1.000
_cell.length_b   1.000
_cell.length_c   1.000
_cell.angle_alpha   90.00
_cell.angle_beta   90.00
_cell.angle_gamma   90.00
#
_symmetry.space_group_name_H-M   'P 1'
#
loop_
_entity.id
_entity.type
_entity.pdbx_description
1 polymer ?
#
loop_
_entity_poly.entity_id
_entity_poly.type
_entity_poly.pdbx_seq_one_letter_code
_entity_poly.pdbx_strand_id
1 'polypeptide(L)'
;MPTTRLLKRIRRTRARAQHHRGTTPQIDELIARLGELDDEIENLAVTRKVLLAPPPTTPEPTGPPPAPSASPACQQILDAFADAAGLMRADDLCERLDLALTPKNIESTRHKLKRLVNLGMLAEPEPGLFTQRRP
;
A
#
# COMPACT_ATOMS: atom_id res chain seq x y z
N MET A 1 -7.01 48.45 55.33
CA MET A 1 -7.62 47.43 54.44
C MET A 1 -6.60 46.45 53.81
N PRO A 2 -5.78 45.71 54.60
CA PRO A 2 -4.86 44.69 54.08
C PRO A 2 -5.46 43.28 53.96
N THR A 3 -6.50 42.98 54.73
CA THR A 3 -7.13 41.65 54.86
C THR A 3 -7.83 41.19 53.58
N THR A 4 -8.48 42.09 52.85
CA THR A 4 -9.17 41.76 51.59
C THR A 4 -8.19 41.36 50.47
N ARG A 5 -6.98 41.95 50.45
CA ARG A 5 -5.93 41.59 49.49
C ARG A 5 -5.38 40.20 49.75
N LEU A 6 -5.16 39.84 51.01
CA LEU A 6 -4.69 38.52 51.43
C LEU A 6 -5.70 37.42 51.06
N LEU A 7 -6.98 37.63 51.35
CA LEU A 7 -8.05 36.68 51.00
C LEU A 7 -8.15 36.46 49.49
N LYS A 8 -8.06 37.54 48.70
CA LYS A 8 -8.06 37.45 47.22
C LYS A 8 -6.87 36.63 46.71
N ARG A 9 -5.68 36.77 47.33
CA ARG A 9 -4.49 36.00 46.99
C ARG A 9 -4.67 34.51 47.32
N ILE A 10 -5.18 34.19 48.50
CA ILE A 10 -5.46 32.80 48.91
C ILE A 10 -6.46 32.14 47.96
N ARG A 11 -7.55 32.84 47.58
CA ARG A 11 -8.54 32.33 46.62
C ARG A 11 -7.92 32.04 45.26
N ARG A 12 -7.07 32.93 44.74
CA ARG A 12 -6.37 32.71 43.45
C ARG A 12 -5.42 31.52 43.50
N THR A 13 -4.66 31.37 44.58
CA THR A 13 -3.74 30.22 44.74
C THR A 13 -4.50 28.91 44.80
N ARG A 14 -5.63 28.86 45.53
CA ARG A 14 -6.51 27.67 45.57
C ARG A 14 -7.12 27.34 44.22
N ALA A 15 -7.60 28.33 43.48
CA ALA A 15 -8.14 28.12 42.14
C ALA A 15 -7.09 27.55 41.17
N ARG A 16 -5.85 28.06 41.23
CA ARG A 16 -4.73 27.52 40.43
C ARG A 16 -4.39 26.08 40.82
N ALA A 17 -4.33 25.78 42.12
CA ALA A 17 -4.07 24.43 42.59
C ALA A 17 -5.17 23.44 42.16
N GLN A 18 -6.44 23.88 42.17
CA GLN A 18 -7.56 23.07 41.70
C GLN A 18 -7.51 22.85 40.18
N HIS A 19 -7.18 23.88 39.41
CA HIS A 19 -7.00 23.76 37.97
C HIS A 19 -5.86 22.78 37.63
N HIS A 20 -4.70 22.93 38.27
CA HIS A 20 -3.57 22.00 38.11
C HIS A 20 -3.95 20.56 38.46
N ARG A 21 -4.66 20.36 39.58
CA ARG A 21 -5.17 19.03 39.97
C ARG A 21 -6.13 18.44 38.94
N GLY A 22 -6.86 19.28 38.21
CA GLY A 22 -7.74 18.84 37.12
C GLY A 22 -6.98 18.51 35.83
N THR A 23 -5.86 19.17 35.55
CA THR A 23 -5.07 18.95 34.33
C THR A 23 -4.09 17.78 34.43
N THR A 24 -3.53 17.50 35.61
CA THR A 24 -2.65 16.33 35.81
C THR A 24 -3.28 15.01 35.37
N PRO A 25 -4.52 14.64 35.76
CA PRO A 25 -5.11 13.38 35.31
C PRO A 25 -5.39 13.35 33.80
N GLN A 26 -5.67 14.49 33.17
CA GLN A 26 -5.81 14.57 31.71
C GLN A 26 -4.47 14.31 31.00
N ILE A 27 -3.36 14.81 31.56
CA ILE A 27 -2.02 14.53 31.06
C ILE A 27 -1.69 13.05 31.24
N ASP A 28 -1.98 12.47 32.41
CA ASP A 28 -1.72 11.06 32.70
C ASP A 28 -2.54 10.15 31.76
N GLU A 29 -3.80 10.49 31.46
CA GLU A 29 -4.63 9.78 30.48
C GLU A 29 -4.03 9.87 29.06
N LEU A 30 -3.56 11.04 28.64
CA LEU A 30 -2.92 11.22 27.34
C LEU A 30 -1.61 10.43 27.24
N ILE A 31 -0.81 10.40 28.31
CA ILE A 31 0.43 9.60 28.37
C ILE A 31 0.09 8.11 28.24
N ALA A 32 -0.94 7.62 28.94
CA ALA A 32 -1.39 6.23 28.83
C ALA A 32 -1.84 5.88 27.41
N ARG A 33 -2.64 6.75 26.77
CA ARG A 33 -3.10 6.56 25.38
C ARG A 33 -1.96 6.57 24.37
N LEU A 34 -0.94 7.41 24.56
CA LEU A 34 0.25 7.41 23.70
C LEU A 34 1.02 6.10 23.83
N GLY A 35 1.19 5.58 25.05
CA GLY A 35 1.82 4.29 25.27
C GLY A 35 1.08 3.13 24.60
N GLU A 36 -0.24 3.11 24.67
CA GLU A 36 -1.07 2.10 23.98
C GLU A 36 -0.89 2.15 22.46
N LEU A 37 -0.84 3.35 21.87
CA LEU A 37 -0.59 3.51 20.43
C LEU A 37 0.84 3.09 20.03
N ASP A 38 1.84 3.38 20.87
CA ASP A 38 3.22 2.93 20.64
C ASP A 38 3.29 1.39 20.63
N ASP A 39 2.62 0.72 21.58
CA ASP A 39 2.52 -0.75 21.62
C ASP A 39 1.81 -1.31 20.37
N GLU A 40 0.75 -0.66 19.90
CA GLU A 40 0.07 -1.03 18.65
C GLU A 40 0.99 -0.89 17.43
N ILE A 41 1.75 0.21 17.35
CA ILE A 41 2.72 0.45 16.26
C ILE A 41 3.79 -0.65 16.25
N GLU A 42 4.34 -1.02 17.41
CA GLU A 42 5.32 -2.10 17.52
C GLU A 42 4.72 -3.44 17.08
N ASN A 43 3.49 -3.75 17.51
CA ASN A 43 2.80 -4.97 17.09
C ASN A 43 2.55 -5.01 15.56
N LEU A 44 2.16 -3.88 14.97
CA LEU A 44 2.02 -3.75 13.52
C LEU A 44 3.37 -3.90 12.80
N ALA A 45 4.46 -3.36 13.37
CA ALA A 45 5.80 -3.51 12.82
C ALA A 45 6.25 -4.98 12.82
N VAL A 46 5.98 -5.72 13.90
CA VAL A 46 6.22 -7.17 13.98
C VAL A 46 5.39 -7.91 12.93
N THR A 47 4.09 -7.60 12.84
CA THR A 47 3.18 -8.21 11.86
C THR A 47 3.65 -7.97 10.43
N ARG A 48 4.07 -6.73 10.12
CA ARG A 48 4.66 -6.38 8.83
C ARG A 48 5.92 -7.18 8.55
N LYS A 49 6.81 -7.33 9.53
CA LYS A 49 8.02 -8.15 9.40
C LYS A 49 7.70 -9.61 9.08
N VAL A 50 6.64 -10.16 9.69
CA VAL A 50 6.18 -11.53 9.39
C VAL A 50 5.60 -11.63 7.98
N LEU A 51 4.76 -10.67 7.56
CA LEU A 51 4.17 -10.66 6.21
C LEU A 51 5.22 -10.43 5.11
N LEU A 52 6.28 -9.68 5.41
CA LEU A 52 7.38 -9.42 4.49
C LEU A 52 8.54 -10.42 4.63
N ALA A 53 8.47 -11.34 5.60
CA ALA A 53 9.47 -12.39 5.70
C ALA A 53 9.38 -13.26 4.44
N PRO A 54 10.48 -13.44 3.69
CA PRO A 54 10.46 -14.37 2.57
C PRO A 54 10.15 -15.78 3.12
N PRO A 55 9.43 -16.61 2.35
CA PRO A 55 9.22 -18.01 2.73
C PRO A 55 10.59 -18.65 2.99
N PRO A 56 10.67 -19.63 3.92
CA PRO A 56 11.94 -20.29 4.22
C PRO A 56 12.57 -20.77 2.91
N THR A 57 13.73 -20.20 2.60
CA THR A 57 14.46 -20.44 1.36
C THR A 57 14.86 -21.91 1.34
N THR A 58 14.06 -22.73 0.68
CA THR A 58 14.59 -23.97 0.09
C THR A 58 15.56 -23.48 -0.99
N PRO A 59 16.83 -23.92 -1.00
CA PRO A 59 17.79 -23.42 -1.97
C PRO A 59 17.34 -23.82 -3.38
N GLU A 60 16.81 -22.86 -4.13
CA GLU A 60 16.47 -22.97 -5.55
C GLU A 60 17.14 -21.81 -6.31
N PRO A 61 17.59 -22.05 -7.55
CA PRO A 61 18.78 -21.42 -8.11
C PRO A 61 18.57 -19.98 -8.61
N THR A 62 19.64 -19.20 -8.48
CA THR A 62 19.94 -17.90 -9.09
C THR A 62 19.07 -17.51 -10.29
N GLY A 63 18.10 -16.60 -10.07
CA GLY A 63 17.34 -15.90 -11.11
C GLY A 63 16.74 -14.59 -10.56
N PRO A 64 16.58 -13.52 -11.38
CA PRO A 64 16.04 -12.22 -10.94
C PRO A 64 14.63 -12.34 -10.32
N PRO A 65 14.25 -11.43 -9.39
CA PRO A 65 13.09 -11.60 -8.52
C PRO A 65 11.75 -11.67 -9.30
N PRO A 66 10.83 -12.59 -8.96
CA PRO A 66 9.54 -12.68 -9.62
C PRO A 66 8.67 -11.46 -9.30
N ALA A 67 8.22 -10.79 -10.35
CA ALA A 67 7.12 -9.82 -10.31
C ALA A 67 5.90 -10.41 -9.55
N PRO A 68 5.03 -9.57 -8.93
CA PRO A 68 3.86 -10.05 -8.19
C PRO A 68 3.10 -11.03 -9.07
N SER A 69 2.86 -12.24 -8.55
CA SER A 69 2.57 -13.45 -9.33
C SER A 69 1.48 -13.23 -10.38
N ALA A 70 1.91 -12.75 -11.54
CA ALA A 70 1.16 -12.81 -12.76
C ALA A 70 0.91 -14.30 -13.00
N SER A 71 -0.32 -14.68 -13.31
CA SER A 71 -0.58 -16.06 -13.73
C SER A 71 0.37 -16.40 -14.89
N PRO A 72 0.76 -17.67 -15.12
CA PRO A 72 1.72 -18.01 -16.17
C PRO A 72 1.30 -17.47 -17.56
N ALA A 73 0.00 -17.39 -17.82
CA ALA A 73 -0.55 -16.76 -19.03
C ALA A 73 -0.36 -15.23 -19.09
N CYS A 74 -0.36 -14.54 -17.95
CA CYS A 74 -0.03 -13.12 -17.88
C CYS A 74 1.48 -12.87 -18.05
N GLN A 75 2.32 -13.77 -17.57
CA GLN A 75 3.77 -13.68 -17.77
C GLN A 75 4.13 -13.77 -19.26
N GLN A 76 3.56 -14.75 -19.99
CA GLN A 76 3.73 -14.87 -21.44
C GLN A 76 3.34 -13.60 -22.20
N ILE A 77 2.28 -12.92 -21.75
CA ILE A 77 1.86 -11.63 -22.31
C ILE A 77 2.92 -10.55 -22.04
N LEU A 78 3.43 -10.46 -20.81
CA LEU A 78 4.46 -9.49 -20.46
C LEU A 78 5.77 -9.73 -21.23
N ASP A 79 6.16 -10.98 -21.44
CA ASP A 79 7.33 -11.34 -22.24
C ASP A 79 7.13 -10.95 -23.71
N ALA A 80 5.92 -11.14 -24.25
CA ALA A 80 5.58 -10.69 -25.60
C ALA A 80 5.66 -9.16 -25.75
N PHE A 81 5.31 -8.40 -24.71
CA PHE A 81 5.50 -6.95 -24.68
C PHE A 81 6.97 -6.54 -24.46
N ALA A 82 7.75 -7.30 -23.71
CA ALA A 82 9.18 -7.02 -23.52
C ALA A 82 9.98 -7.20 -24.82
N ASP A 83 9.57 -8.17 -25.64
CA ASP A 83 10.10 -8.43 -26.98
C ASP A 83 9.48 -7.50 -28.05
N ALA A 84 8.46 -6.71 -27.69
CA ALA A 84 7.82 -5.73 -28.57
C ALA A 84 8.22 -4.31 -28.20
N ALA A 85 9.01 -3.64 -29.04
CA ALA A 85 9.23 -2.20 -28.89
C ALA A 85 8.01 -1.42 -29.44
N GLY A 86 6.84 -1.47 -28.78
CA GLY A 86 5.69 -0.71 -29.25
C GLY A 86 4.35 -0.91 -28.52
N LEU A 87 3.38 -0.09 -28.93
CA LEU A 87 1.98 -0.22 -28.57
C LEU A 87 1.36 -1.42 -29.31
N MET A 88 0.57 -2.23 -28.62
CA MET A 88 -0.12 -3.38 -29.22
C MET A 88 -1.60 -3.40 -28.86
N ARG A 89 -2.41 -3.87 -29.81
CA ARG A 89 -3.81 -4.22 -29.59
C ARG A 89 -3.95 -5.68 -29.17
N ALA A 90 -5.18 -6.08 -28.80
CA ALA A 90 -5.46 -7.44 -28.32
C ALA A 90 -5.39 -8.50 -29.43
N ASP A 91 -5.72 -8.13 -30.66
CA ASP A 91 -5.55 -8.90 -31.89
C ASP A 91 -4.07 -9.11 -32.21
N ASP A 92 -3.24 -8.05 -32.20
CA ASP A 92 -1.78 -8.16 -32.41
C ASP A 92 -1.14 -9.15 -31.41
N LEU A 93 -1.62 -9.13 -30.16
CA LEU A 93 -1.17 -10.06 -29.13
C LEU A 93 -1.66 -11.49 -29.37
N CYS A 94 -2.89 -11.66 -29.87
CA CYS A 94 -3.38 -12.98 -30.25
C CYS A 94 -2.54 -13.59 -31.37
N GLU A 95 -2.13 -12.81 -32.37
CA GLU A 95 -1.22 -13.28 -33.43
C GLU A 95 0.13 -13.69 -32.88
N ARG A 96 0.75 -12.86 -32.03
CA ARG A 96 2.05 -13.15 -31.41
C ARG A 96 2.06 -14.39 -30.52
N LEU A 97 0.93 -14.69 -29.89
CA LEU A 97 0.78 -15.85 -29.01
C LEU A 97 0.26 -17.10 -29.75
N ASP A 98 0.23 -17.06 -31.09
CA ASP A 98 -0.33 -18.12 -31.95
C ASP A 98 -1.76 -18.54 -31.53
N LEU A 99 -2.53 -17.59 -31.03
CA LEU A 99 -3.92 -17.79 -30.66
C LEU A 99 -4.82 -17.55 -31.88
N ALA A 100 -5.78 -18.44 -32.10
CA ALA A 100 -6.77 -18.23 -33.15
C ALA A 100 -7.50 -16.89 -32.95
N LEU A 101 -7.54 -16.06 -34.00
CA LEU A 101 -8.22 -14.76 -34.05
C LEU A 101 -9.74 -14.88 -34.06
N THR A 102 -10.27 -15.55 -33.05
CA THR A 102 -11.70 -15.67 -32.80
C THR A 102 -12.15 -14.56 -31.85
N PRO A 103 -13.39 -14.05 -31.96
CA PRO A 103 -13.91 -13.01 -31.06
C PRO A 103 -13.77 -13.39 -29.58
N LYS A 104 -13.95 -14.68 -29.26
CA LYS A 104 -13.79 -15.22 -27.90
C LYS A 104 -12.38 -15.03 -27.36
N ASN A 105 -11.37 -15.31 -28.19
CA ASN A 105 -9.97 -15.20 -27.78
C ASN A 105 -9.56 -13.74 -27.65
N ILE A 106 -9.97 -12.88 -28.59
CA ILE A 106 -9.68 -11.45 -28.56
C ILE A 106 -10.26 -10.79 -27.29
N GLU A 107 -11.52 -11.09 -26.93
CA GLU A 107 -12.12 -10.53 -25.71
C GLU A 107 -11.48 -11.09 -24.43
N SER A 108 -11.14 -12.38 -24.41
CA SER A 108 -10.39 -12.99 -23.29
C SER A 108 -9.02 -12.33 -23.10
N THR A 109 -8.31 -12.09 -24.21
CA THR A 109 -7.03 -11.38 -24.23
C THR A 109 -7.20 -9.94 -23.75
N ARG A 110 -8.21 -9.21 -24.25
CA ARG A 110 -8.53 -7.85 -23.79
C ARG A 110 -8.81 -7.80 -22.29
N HIS A 111 -9.54 -8.77 -21.74
CA HIS A 111 -9.79 -8.84 -20.30
C HIS A 111 -8.50 -9.02 -19.50
N LYS A 112 -7.58 -9.88 -19.97
CA LYS A 112 -6.26 -10.06 -19.33
C LYS A 112 -5.41 -8.80 -19.41
N LEU A 113 -5.41 -8.11 -20.55
CA LEU A 113 -4.70 -6.84 -20.73
C LEU A 113 -5.23 -5.76 -19.78
N LYS A 114 -6.55 -5.59 -19.70
CA LYS A 114 -7.18 -4.66 -18.75
C LYS A 114 -6.83 -4.98 -17.29
N ARG A 115 -6.78 -6.26 -16.93
CA ARG A 115 -6.34 -6.68 -15.60
C ARG A 115 -4.89 -6.28 -15.33
N LEU A 116 -3.99 -6.45 -16.30
CA LEU A 116 -2.59 -6.04 -16.18
C LEU A 116 -2.40 -4.52 -16.11
N VAL A 117 -3.28 -3.74 -16.77
CA VAL A 117 -3.34 -2.28 -16.61
C VAL A 117 -3.77 -1.91 -15.19
N ASN A 118 -4.80 -2.55 -14.64
CA ASN A 118 -5.25 -2.32 -13.26
C ASN A 118 -4.17 -2.67 -12.21
N LEU A 119 -3.34 -3.67 -12.50
CA LEU A 119 -2.18 -4.03 -11.67
C LEU A 119 -0.99 -3.09 -11.86
N GLY A 120 -1.08 -2.13 -12.78
CA GLY A 120 -0.03 -1.16 -13.05
C GLY A 120 1.19 -1.72 -13.79
N MET A 121 1.06 -2.88 -14.44
CA MET A 121 2.13 -3.51 -15.23
C MET A 121 2.14 -3.05 -16.68
N LEU A 122 0.95 -2.85 -17.24
CA LEU A 122 0.75 -2.24 -18.56
C LEU A 122 0.14 -0.85 -18.41
N ALA A 123 0.31 -0.02 -19.43
CA ALA A 123 -0.40 1.23 -19.60
C ALA A 123 -1.28 1.17 -20.85
N GLU A 124 -2.43 1.85 -20.80
CA GLU A 124 -3.34 2.02 -21.93
C GLU A 124 -3.41 3.52 -22.27
N PRO A 125 -2.51 4.03 -23.12
CA PRO A 125 -2.53 5.45 -23.48
C PRO A 125 -3.75 5.83 -24.31
N GLU A 126 -4.27 4.89 -25.10
CA GLU A 126 -5.47 5.07 -25.91
C GLU A 126 -6.39 3.84 -25.78
N PRO A 127 -7.72 4.00 -25.91
CA PRO A 127 -8.65 2.88 -25.80
C PRO A 127 -8.27 1.72 -26.73
N GLY A 128 -7.92 0.59 -26.11
CA GLY A 128 -7.55 -0.64 -26.83
C GLY A 128 -6.11 -0.71 -27.35
N LEU A 129 -5.25 0.27 -27.02
CA LEU A 129 -3.80 0.20 -27.24
C LEU A 129 -3.09 0.03 -25.91
N PHE A 130 -2.25 -0.98 -25.79
CA PHE A 130 -1.54 -1.32 -24.57
C PHE A 130 -0.03 -1.20 -24.80
N THR A 131 0.71 -0.77 -23.78
CA THR A 131 2.18 -0.75 -23.79
C THR A 131 2.70 -1.19 -22.44
N GLN A 132 3.91 -1.76 -22.42
CA GLN A 132 4.61 -1.99 -21.17
C GLN A 132 4.89 -0.66 -20.47
N ARG A 133 4.66 -0.60 -19.15
CA ARG A 133 5.16 0.50 -18.36
C ARG A 133 6.67 0.36 -18.27
N ARG A 134 7.39 1.31 -18.86
CA ARG A 134 8.85 1.42 -18.70
C ARG A 134 9.15 1.71 -17.23
N PRO A 135 10.12 1.02 -16.59
CA PRO A 135 10.54 1.31 -15.23
C PRO A 135 11.07 2.75 -15.11
#